data_AF-A0A419JSC0-F1
#
_entry.id   AF-A0A419JSC0-F1
#
_cell.length_a   1.000
_cell.length_b   1.000
_cell.length_c   1.000
_cell.angle_alpha   90.00
_cell.angle_beta   90.00
_cell.angle_gamma   90.00
#
_symmetry.space_group_name_H-M   'P 1'
#
loop_
_entity.id
_entity.type
_entity.pdbx_description
1 polymer ?
#
loop_
_entity_poly.entity_id
_entity_poly.type
_entity_poly.pdbx_seq_one_letter_code
_entity_poly.pdbx_strand_id
1 'polypeptide(L)'
;MKQEENLHKKLRGGLFLSSMMNVTNGKFCAERSRGCSMVQLGAYLAEPPVYGKEPWILPPTRKDCVEFLAEECRQARAHGDVYVCLNLATPRLEWGLEAAEFFSEAGGDIVELNVHGGFARYLKQGKLRAMVLHENRSELYRWFDKFFQLEVPVIVKFREGVIPDYTRS
;
A
#
# COMPACT_ATOMS: atom_id res chain seq x y z
N MET A 1 7.05 -23.51 -4.18
CA MET A 1 5.62 -23.85 -3.99
C MET A 1 5.26 -23.86 -2.50
N LYS A 2 5.38 -22.75 -1.75
CA LYS A 2 5.26 -22.81 -0.26
C LYS A 2 4.72 -21.56 0.48
N GLN A 3 4.97 -20.33 0.04
CA GLN A 3 4.59 -19.13 0.82
C GLN A 3 3.32 -18.45 0.31
N GLU A 4 3.22 -18.18 -1.00
CA GLU A 4 2.04 -17.58 -1.63
C GLU A 4 0.78 -18.46 -1.55
N GLU A 5 0.90 -19.77 -1.81
CA GLU A 5 -0.22 -20.71 -1.67
C GLU A 5 -0.73 -20.80 -0.23
N ASN A 6 0.15 -20.61 0.75
CA ASN A 6 -0.23 -20.57 2.16
C ASN A 6 -0.93 -19.25 2.51
N LEU A 7 -0.41 -18.12 2.00
CA LEU A 7 -1.01 -16.80 2.15
C LEU A 7 -2.43 -16.78 1.56
N HIS A 8 -2.59 -17.20 0.31
CA HIS A 8 -3.91 -17.27 -0.34
C HIS A 8 -4.88 -18.16 0.43
N LYS A 9 -4.45 -19.34 0.90
CA LYS A 9 -5.30 -20.22 1.72
C LYS A 9 -5.74 -19.57 3.03
N LYS A 10 -4.85 -18.84 3.70
CA LYS A 10 -5.14 -18.16 4.97
C LYS A 10 -6.03 -16.93 4.82
N LEU A 11 -5.93 -16.21 3.70
CA LEU A 11 -6.74 -15.03 3.42
C LEU A 11 -8.10 -15.36 2.79
N ARG A 12 -8.23 -16.51 2.13
CA ARG A 12 -9.45 -16.90 1.41
C ARG A 12 -10.65 -16.98 2.36
N GLY A 13 -11.70 -16.23 2.04
CA GLY A 13 -12.93 -16.17 2.86
C GLY A 13 -12.78 -15.33 4.13
N GLY A 14 -11.61 -14.74 4.37
CA GLY A 14 -11.34 -13.85 5.49
C GLY A 14 -11.86 -12.44 5.27
N LEU A 15 -12.05 -11.72 6.37
CA LEU A 15 -12.33 -10.29 6.35
C LEU A 15 -11.02 -9.50 6.40
N PHE A 16 -11.01 -8.28 5.86
CA PHE A 16 -9.90 -7.36 6.06
C PHE A 16 -10.39 -5.96 6.43
N LEU A 17 -9.61 -5.28 7.27
CA LEU A 17 -9.82 -3.89 7.60
C LEU A 17 -9.16 -3.01 6.53
N SER A 18 -9.96 -2.28 5.76
CA SER A 18 -9.44 -1.46 4.66
C SER A 18 -8.80 -0.15 5.13
N SER A 19 -7.78 0.28 4.39
CA SER A 19 -6.97 1.47 4.69
C SER A 19 -7.78 2.76 4.56
N MET A 20 -7.54 3.71 5.46
CA MET A 20 -8.01 5.09 5.41
C MET A 20 -6.86 6.02 5.75
N MET A 21 -6.48 6.86 4.78
CA MET A 21 -5.41 7.84 4.94
C MET A 21 -5.62 8.67 6.21
N ASN A 22 -4.56 8.82 7.01
CA ASN A 22 -4.58 9.52 8.30
C ASN A 22 -5.44 8.89 9.41
N VAL A 23 -5.91 7.64 9.25
CA VAL A 23 -6.74 6.95 10.24
C VAL A 23 -6.21 5.56 10.59
N THR A 24 -5.96 4.70 9.60
CA THR A 24 -5.56 3.30 9.84
C THR A 24 -4.05 3.18 10.04
N ASN A 25 -3.59 3.58 11.23
CA ASN A 25 -2.27 3.24 11.75
C ASN A 25 -2.32 1.93 12.57
N GLY A 26 -1.17 1.46 13.04
CA GLY A 26 -1.00 0.20 13.76
C GLY A 26 -1.90 0.11 14.98
N LYS A 27 -1.96 1.17 15.79
CA LYS A 27 -2.86 1.25 16.95
C LYS A 27 -4.33 1.13 16.55
N PHE A 28 -4.78 1.87 15.54
CA PHE A 28 -6.17 1.80 15.06
C PHE A 28 -6.52 0.40 14.58
N CYS A 29 -5.60 -0.24 13.84
CA CYS A 29 -5.74 -1.61 13.37
C CYS A 29 -5.82 -2.60 14.54
N ALA A 30 -4.99 -2.44 15.58
CA ALA A 30 -5.03 -3.29 16.77
C ALA A 30 -6.41 -3.28 17.45
N GLU A 31 -7.03 -2.10 17.57
CA GLU A 31 -8.32 -1.92 18.23
C GLU A 31 -9.51 -2.45 17.42
N ARG A 32 -9.39 -2.53 16.08
CA ARG A 32 -10.52 -2.76 15.16
C ARG A 32 -10.39 -3.99 14.26
N SER A 33 -9.33 -4.77 14.41
CA SER A 33 -9.05 -5.94 13.57
C SER A 33 -9.67 -7.25 14.05
N ARG A 34 -10.48 -7.24 15.12
CA ARG A 34 -11.08 -8.48 15.63
C ARG A 34 -11.88 -9.19 14.54
N GLY A 35 -11.49 -10.42 14.23
CA GLY A 35 -12.10 -11.25 13.19
C GLY A 35 -11.59 -10.98 11.76
N CYS A 36 -10.64 -10.07 11.59
CA CYS A 36 -9.95 -9.86 10.32
C CYS A 36 -8.80 -10.86 10.15
N SER A 37 -8.60 -11.35 8.94
CA SER A 37 -7.41 -12.10 8.54
C SER A 37 -6.27 -11.18 8.10
N MET A 38 -6.60 -9.95 7.67
CA MET A 38 -5.65 -8.94 7.22
C MET A 38 -6.09 -7.54 7.65
N VAL A 39 -5.13 -6.65 7.89
CA VAL A 39 -5.36 -5.22 8.07
C VAL A 39 -4.55 -4.43 7.06
N GLN A 40 -5.06 -3.27 6.66
CA GLN A 40 -4.34 -2.35 5.77
C GLN A 40 -3.96 -1.07 6.52
N LEU A 41 -2.67 -0.79 6.59
CA LEU A 41 -2.10 0.46 7.09
C LEU A 41 -2.21 1.57 6.02
N GLY A 42 -2.22 2.84 6.46
CA GLY A 42 -2.14 3.99 5.56
C GLY A 42 -3.46 4.41 4.93
N ALA A 43 -3.54 5.05 3.76
CA ALA A 43 -2.47 5.21 2.77
C ALA A 43 -1.30 6.04 3.28
N TYR A 44 -0.08 5.52 3.12
CA TYR A 44 1.17 6.26 3.29
C TYR A 44 1.71 6.72 1.93
N LEU A 45 2.38 7.87 1.92
CA LEU A 45 2.95 8.48 0.73
C LEU A 45 4.46 8.27 0.68
N ALA A 46 4.96 7.65 -0.39
CA ALA A 46 6.38 7.59 -0.71
C ALA A 46 6.78 8.73 -1.66
N GLU A 47 7.28 9.82 -1.08
CA GLU A 47 7.76 11.00 -1.76
C GLU A 47 8.95 11.63 -0.99
N PRO A 48 10.18 11.11 -1.19
CA PRO A 48 11.37 11.52 -0.43
C PRO A 48 11.60 13.03 -0.27
N PRO A 49 11.37 13.89 -1.29
CA PRO A 49 11.53 15.34 -1.14
C PRO A 49 10.62 16.00 -0.09
N VAL A 50 9.58 15.31 0.38
CA VAL A 50 8.63 15.82 1.39
C VAL A 50 8.46 14.88 2.58
N TYR A 51 9.35 13.90 2.75
CA TYR A 51 9.35 13.02 3.91
C TYR A 51 9.37 13.76 5.24
N GLY A 52 8.65 13.21 6.22
CA GLY A 52 8.48 13.78 7.56
C GLY A 52 7.66 15.08 7.64
N LYS A 53 7.13 15.60 6.52
CA LYS A 53 6.32 16.85 6.55
C LYS A 53 4.91 16.66 7.07
N GLU A 54 4.36 15.45 6.93
CA GLU A 54 3.01 15.12 7.38
C GLU A 54 2.97 13.67 7.93
N PRO A 55 2.06 13.33 8.85
CA PRO A 55 1.98 12.00 9.47
C PRO A 55 1.72 10.84 8.50
N TRP A 56 1.13 11.12 7.33
CA TRP A 56 0.85 10.14 6.28
C TRP A 56 1.93 10.10 5.19
N ILE A 57 3.03 10.83 5.35
CA ILE A 57 4.20 10.76 4.47
C ILE A 57 5.29 10.00 5.23
N LEU A 58 5.99 9.10 4.55
CA LEU A 58 7.04 8.30 5.20
C LEU A 58 8.16 9.17 5.83
N PRO A 59 8.86 8.65 6.85
CA PRO A 59 10.01 9.32 7.50
C PRO A 59 11.20 9.60 6.55
N PRO A 60 12.11 10.52 6.91
CA PRO A 60 13.12 11.06 5.99
C PRO A 60 14.23 10.11 5.58
N THR A 61 14.56 9.11 6.39
CA THR A 61 15.64 8.17 6.08
C THR A 61 15.12 6.74 5.97
N ARG A 62 15.87 5.88 5.29
CA ARG A 62 15.60 4.43 5.23
C ARG A 62 15.46 3.83 6.63
N LYS A 63 16.39 4.15 7.54
CA LYS A 63 16.37 3.65 8.91
C LYS A 63 15.07 4.06 9.61
N ASP A 64 14.72 5.35 9.54
CA ASP A 64 13.50 5.86 10.16
C ASP A 64 12.25 5.24 9.54
N CYS A 65 12.23 5.00 8.22
CA CYS A 65 11.13 4.32 7.54
C CYS A 65 10.96 2.90 8.06
N VAL A 66 12.04 2.12 8.12
CA VAL A 66 12.00 0.71 8.59
C VAL A 66 11.57 0.67 10.06
N GLU A 67 12.14 1.51 10.92
CA GLU A 67 11.77 1.56 12.35
C GLU A 67 10.30 1.96 12.55
N PHE A 68 9.85 2.99 11.84
CA PHE A 68 8.45 3.43 11.87
C PHE A 68 7.49 2.32 11.41
N LEU A 69 7.75 1.73 10.24
CA LEU A 69 6.90 0.68 9.69
C LEU A 69 6.93 -0.58 10.55
N ALA A 70 8.06 -0.90 11.18
CA ALA A 70 8.18 -2.05 12.08
C ALA A 70 7.31 -1.86 13.33
N GLU A 71 7.29 -0.64 13.87
CA GLU A 71 6.44 -0.28 14.99
C GLU A 71 4.95 -0.34 14.61
N GLU A 72 4.56 0.19 13.44
CA GLU A 72 3.19 0.09 12.92
C GLU A 72 2.75 -1.37 12.76
N CYS A 73 3.62 -2.21 12.19
CA CYS A 73 3.45 -3.66 12.06
C CYS A 73 3.29 -4.37 13.40
N ARG A 74 4.12 -4.00 14.38
CA ARG A 74 4.08 -4.57 15.74
C ARG A 74 2.79 -4.19 16.45
N GLN A 75 2.38 -2.93 16.36
CA GLN A 75 1.14 -2.45 16.96
C GLN A 75 -0.08 -3.13 16.33
N ALA A 76 -0.14 -3.21 14.99
CA ALA A 76 -1.25 -3.85 14.28
C ALA A 76 -1.51 -5.29 14.75
N ARG A 77 -0.44 -6.01 15.15
CA ARG A 77 -0.49 -7.40 15.65
C ARG A 77 -0.57 -7.53 17.17
N ALA A 78 -0.73 -6.42 17.91
CA ALA A 78 -0.68 -6.44 19.38
C ALA A 78 -1.72 -7.36 20.05
N HIS A 79 -2.83 -7.66 19.35
CA HIS A 79 -3.95 -8.44 19.89
C HIS A 79 -4.31 -9.67 19.04
N GLY A 80 -3.49 -10.04 18.05
CA GLY A 80 -3.76 -11.21 17.22
C GLY A 80 -2.77 -11.39 16.08
N ASP A 81 -2.78 -12.60 15.52
CA ASP A 81 -2.01 -12.94 14.32
C ASP A 81 -2.81 -12.52 13.08
N VAL A 82 -2.51 -11.33 12.57
CA VAL A 82 -3.11 -10.76 11.36
C VAL A 82 -2.03 -10.44 10.34
N TYR A 83 -2.36 -10.63 9.07
CA TYR A 83 -1.51 -10.13 7.98
C TYR A 83 -1.58 -8.61 7.93
N VAL A 84 -0.43 -7.96 7.79
CA VAL A 84 -0.33 -6.50 7.71
C VAL A 84 0.04 -6.10 6.28
N CYS A 85 -0.88 -5.37 5.66
CA CYS A 85 -0.74 -4.84 4.32
C CYS A 85 -0.47 -3.33 4.38
N LEU A 86 0.47 -2.83 3.61
CA LEU A 86 0.72 -1.38 3.48
C LEU A 86 -0.03 -0.82 2.28
N ASN A 87 -1.01 0.07 2.46
CA ASN A 87 -1.51 0.89 1.34
C ASN A 87 -0.49 2.00 1.04
N LEU A 88 0.11 1.93 -0.16
CA LEU A 88 1.18 2.81 -0.61
C LEU A 88 0.74 3.61 -1.83
N ALA A 89 0.91 4.93 -1.76
CA ALA A 89 0.74 5.83 -2.90
C ALA A 89 2.04 6.60 -3.16
N THR A 90 2.39 6.76 -4.43
CA THR A 90 3.64 7.43 -4.83
C THR A 90 3.53 7.97 -6.25
N PRO A 91 4.19 9.09 -6.60
CA PRO A 91 4.21 9.60 -7.96
C PRO A 91 5.35 9.03 -8.81
N ARG A 92 6.29 8.25 -8.23
CA ARG A 92 7.43 7.68 -8.96
C ARG A 92 7.65 6.22 -8.61
N LEU A 93 7.96 5.43 -9.65
CA LEU A 93 8.17 3.99 -9.52
C LEU A 93 9.28 3.67 -8.52
N GLU A 94 10.43 4.33 -8.66
CA GLU A 94 11.62 4.03 -7.83
C GLU A 94 11.33 4.24 -6.34
N TRP A 95 10.60 5.30 -5.99
CA TRP A 95 10.19 5.58 -4.61
C TRP A 95 9.20 4.56 -4.07
N GLY A 96 8.31 4.05 -4.92
CA GLY A 96 7.38 2.99 -4.56
C GLY A 96 8.08 1.67 -4.27
N LEU A 97 9.07 1.31 -5.09
CA LEU A 97 9.86 0.08 -4.90
C LEU A 97 10.69 0.17 -3.61
N GLU A 98 11.40 1.27 -3.37
CA GLU A 98 12.15 1.49 -2.13
C GLU A 98 11.25 1.40 -0.89
N ALA A 99 10.07 2.04 -0.92
CA ALA A 99 9.13 1.98 0.20
C ALA A 99 8.58 0.56 0.43
N ALA A 100 8.36 -0.22 -0.63
CA ALA A 100 7.94 -1.61 -0.52
C ALA A 100 9.05 -2.48 0.11
N GLU A 101 10.31 -2.25 -0.25
CA GLU A 101 11.47 -2.90 0.38
C GLU A 101 11.57 -2.56 1.86
N PHE A 102 11.42 -1.28 2.23
CA PHE A 102 11.45 -0.84 3.63
C PHE A 102 10.35 -1.53 4.45
N PHE A 103 9.16 -1.66 3.87
CA PHE A 103 8.04 -2.34 4.53
C PHE A 103 8.28 -3.85 4.68
N SER A 104 8.84 -4.49 3.67
CA SER A 104 9.22 -5.91 3.73
C SER A 104 10.27 -6.16 4.82
N GLU A 105 11.30 -5.32 4.90
CA GLU A 105 12.34 -5.40 5.94
C GLU A 105 11.78 -5.15 7.34
N ALA A 106 10.77 -4.27 7.45
CA ALA A 106 10.05 -4.00 8.69
C ALA A 106 9.13 -5.16 9.15
N GLY A 107 9.08 -6.28 8.42
CA GLY A 107 8.20 -7.42 8.72
C GLY A 107 6.76 -7.23 8.28
N GLY A 108 6.54 -6.39 7.27
CA GLY A 108 5.27 -6.27 6.55
C GLY A 108 5.02 -7.48 5.64
N ASP A 109 3.74 -7.82 5.41
CA ASP A 109 3.39 -9.04 4.68
C ASP A 109 3.01 -8.80 3.21
N ILE A 110 2.36 -7.67 2.93
CA ILE A 110 1.75 -7.38 1.61
C ILE A 110 1.85 -5.87 1.33
N VAL A 111 2.12 -5.48 0.09
CA VAL A 111 2.02 -4.08 -0.34
C VAL A 111 0.81 -3.90 -1.23
N GLU A 112 -0.08 -2.99 -0.88
CA GLU A 112 -1.15 -2.53 -1.76
C GLU A 112 -0.71 -1.25 -2.47
N LEU A 113 -0.35 -1.36 -3.75
CA LEU A 113 -0.07 -0.21 -4.60
C LEU A 113 -1.38 0.49 -4.97
N ASN A 114 -1.59 1.66 -4.39
CA ASN A 114 -2.73 2.51 -4.67
C ASN A 114 -2.46 3.32 -5.94
N VAL A 115 -2.83 2.74 -7.08
CA VAL A 115 -2.73 3.39 -8.40
C VAL A 115 -3.97 4.20 -8.73
N HIS A 116 -4.90 4.39 -7.78
CA HIS A 116 -6.16 5.06 -8.06
C HIS A 116 -6.75 5.75 -6.82
N GLY A 117 -6.40 7.03 -6.65
CA GLY A 117 -6.74 7.86 -5.50
C GLY A 117 -6.99 9.32 -5.84
N GLY A 118 -7.42 10.11 -4.85
CA GLY A 118 -7.88 11.49 -5.02
C GLY A 118 -6.85 12.57 -4.66
N PHE A 119 -5.60 12.22 -4.37
CA PHE A 119 -4.63 13.19 -3.86
C PHE A 119 -4.22 14.21 -4.93
N ALA A 120 -4.73 15.44 -4.80
CA ALA A 120 -4.70 16.46 -5.85
C ALA A 120 -3.30 16.73 -6.42
N ARG A 121 -2.25 16.67 -5.60
CA ARG A 121 -0.86 16.88 -6.04
C ARG A 121 -0.38 15.80 -7.01
N TYR A 122 -0.76 14.54 -6.80
CA TYR A 122 -0.37 13.43 -7.67
C TYR A 122 -1.21 13.41 -8.94
N LEU A 123 -2.49 13.77 -8.81
CA LEU A 123 -3.38 13.94 -9.95
C LEU A 123 -2.87 14.97 -10.96
N LYS A 124 -2.36 16.12 -10.49
CA LYS A 124 -1.73 17.15 -11.34
C LYS A 124 -0.49 16.66 -12.11
N GLN A 125 0.11 15.55 -11.68
CA GLN A 125 1.29 14.94 -12.30
C GLN A 125 0.94 13.71 -13.16
N GLY A 126 -0.35 13.43 -13.38
CA GLY A 126 -0.78 12.23 -14.11
C GLY A 126 -0.66 10.92 -13.31
N LYS A 127 -0.55 10.98 -11.98
CA LYS A 127 -0.37 9.81 -11.09
C LYS A 127 -1.66 9.45 -10.35
N LEU A 128 -1.69 8.29 -9.68
CA LEU A 128 -2.89 7.72 -9.06
C LEU A 128 -4.01 7.56 -10.10
N ARG A 129 -5.20 8.14 -9.90
CA ARG A 129 -6.36 7.92 -10.81
C ARG A 129 -6.04 8.19 -12.28
N ALA A 130 -5.09 9.06 -12.59
CA ALA A 130 -4.71 9.34 -13.96
C ALA A 130 -3.94 8.17 -14.62
N MET A 131 -3.29 7.28 -13.86
CA MET A 131 -2.53 6.15 -14.38
C MET A 131 -3.39 5.10 -15.10
N VAL A 132 -4.69 5.04 -14.83
CA VAL A 132 -5.59 4.07 -15.48
C VAL A 132 -6.15 4.59 -16.81
N LEU A 133 -5.98 5.88 -17.08
CA LEU A 133 -6.33 6.51 -18.36
C LEU A 133 -5.50 5.90 -19.49
N HIS A 134 -6.09 5.82 -20.69
CA HIS A 134 -5.52 5.12 -21.83
C HIS A 134 -4.08 5.57 -22.14
N GLU A 135 -3.85 6.88 -22.11
CA GLU A 135 -2.58 7.54 -22.34
C GLU A 135 -1.47 7.16 -21.33
N ASN A 136 -1.84 6.69 -20.13
CA ASN A 136 -0.89 6.35 -19.06
C ASN A 136 -0.75 4.82 -18.83
N ARG A 137 -1.48 3.99 -19.57
CA ARG A 137 -1.49 2.52 -19.37
C ARG A 137 -0.13 1.86 -19.58
N SER A 138 0.67 2.36 -20.52
CA SER A 138 2.04 1.86 -20.75
C SER A 138 2.91 2.06 -19.50
N GLU A 139 2.76 3.20 -18.82
CA GLU A 139 3.44 3.44 -17.55
C GLU A 139 2.88 2.53 -16.45
N LEU A 140 1.56 2.37 -16.36
CA LEU A 140 0.93 1.47 -15.38
C LEU A 140 1.47 0.03 -15.50
N TYR A 141 1.56 -0.51 -16.72
CA TYR A 141 2.11 -1.85 -16.95
C TYR A 141 3.60 -1.94 -16.59
N ARG A 142 4.39 -0.91 -16.92
CA ARG A 142 5.79 -0.84 -16.48
C ARG A 142 5.92 -0.90 -14.97
N TRP A 143 5.01 -0.26 -14.22
CA TRP A 143 5.00 -0.34 -12.77
C TRP A 143 4.65 -1.74 -12.30
N PHE A 144 3.62 -2.37 -12.87
CA PHE A 144 3.24 -3.74 -12.52
C PHE A 144 4.40 -4.72 -12.72
N ASP A 145 5.04 -4.69 -13.87
CA ASP A 145 6.18 -5.57 -14.18
C ASP A 145 7.31 -5.47 -13.14
N LYS A 146 7.54 -4.27 -12.60
CA LYS A 146 8.57 -4.04 -11.57
C LYS A 146 8.11 -4.44 -10.17
N PHE A 147 6.86 -4.14 -9.81
CA PHE A 147 6.30 -4.56 -8.52
C PHE A 147 6.14 -6.09 -8.42
N PHE A 148 5.83 -6.78 -9.52
CA PHE A 148 5.78 -8.24 -9.57
C PHE A 148 7.15 -8.93 -9.39
N GLN A 149 8.25 -8.19 -9.47
CA GLN A 149 9.60 -8.71 -9.23
C GLN A 149 10.01 -8.64 -7.75
N LEU A 150 9.19 -8.02 -6.89
CA LEU A 150 9.45 -7.94 -5.46
C LEU A 150 9.19 -9.28 -4.77
N GLU A 151 9.93 -9.55 -3.69
CA GLU A 151 9.68 -10.73 -2.85
C GLU A 151 8.39 -10.60 -2.02
N VAL A 152 7.99 -9.37 -1.69
CA VAL A 152 6.74 -9.08 -0.98
C VAL A 152 5.56 -9.15 -1.95
N PRO A 153 4.48 -9.90 -1.64
CA PRO A 153 3.26 -9.92 -2.43
C PRO A 153 2.66 -8.53 -2.64
N VAL A 154 2.16 -8.28 -3.85
CA VAL A 154 1.59 -6.99 -4.22
C VAL A 154 0.10 -7.13 -4.58
N ILE A 155 -0.72 -6.25 -4.01
CA ILE A 155 -2.10 -5.99 -4.43
C ILE A 155 -2.09 -4.67 -5.20
N VAL A 156 -2.77 -4.61 -6.35
CA VAL A 156 -2.98 -3.34 -7.05
C VAL A 156 -4.40 -2.87 -6.81
N LYS A 157 -4.55 -1.68 -6.22
CA LYS A 157 -5.86 -1.11 -5.90
C LYS A 157 -6.29 -0.08 -6.95
N PHE A 158 -7.42 -0.40 -7.57
CA PHE A 158 -8.21 0.49 -8.41
C PHE A 158 -9.43 0.96 -7.61
N ARG A 159 -9.92 2.19 -7.85
CA ARG A 159 -11.20 2.63 -7.29
C ARG A 159 -12.15 2.94 -8.45
N GLU A 160 -13.15 2.09 -8.62
CA GLU A 160 -14.17 2.24 -9.66
C GLU A 160 -15.02 3.52 -9.46
N GLY A 161 -15.48 4.13 -10.55
CA GLY A 161 -16.52 5.17 -10.53
C GLY A 161 -16.06 6.61 -10.26
N VAL A 162 -14.77 6.93 -10.43
CA VAL A 162 -14.23 8.30 -10.17
C VAL A 162 -13.83 9.04 -11.44
N ILE A 163 -13.68 8.32 -12.56
CA ILE A 163 -13.49 8.84 -13.91
C ILE A 163 -14.38 7.99 -14.85
N PRO A 164 -14.74 8.46 -16.06
CA PRO A 164 -15.36 7.60 -17.07
C PRO A 164 -14.29 6.71 -17.72
N ASP A 165 -13.63 5.88 -16.92
CA ASP A 165 -12.53 4.97 -17.30
C ASP A 165 -13.01 3.60 -17.79
N TYR A 166 -14.14 3.14 -17.25
CA TYR A 166 -14.84 1.96 -17.73
C TYR A 166 -16.03 2.44 -18.55
N THR A 167 -15.82 2.80 -19.82
CA THR A 167 -16.94 2.75 -20.76
C THR A 167 -17.44 1.31 -20.74
N ARG A 168 -18.61 1.07 -20.13
CA ARG A 168 -19.36 -0.16 -20.34
C ARG A 168 -19.60 -0.21 -21.85
N SER A 169 -18.89 -1.13 -22.51
CA SER A 169 -19.18 -1.48 -23.89
C SER A 169 -20.51 -2.23 -23.96
#